data_AF-A0A951F7S1-F1
#
_entry.id   AF-A0A951F7S1-F1
#
_cell.length_a   1.000
_cell.length_b   1.000
_cell.length_c   1.000
_cell.angle_alpha   90.00
_cell.angle_beta   90.00
_cell.angle_gamma   90.00
#
_symmetry.space_group_name_H-M   'P 1'
#
loop_
_entity.id
_entity.type
_entity.pdbx_description
1 polymer ?
#
loop_
_entity_poly.entity_id
_entity_poly.type
_entity_poly.pdbx_seq_one_letter_code
_entity_poly.pdbx_strand_id
1 'polypeptide(L)'
;MLKKIAVAGSVLFFICLRAEAQATFGIPPWFKWLGNGAHSYSCTSGTCNLTDELWFTSFSVSLGATVLNAGGNGPLIIRATGACTIAGSVLGGPSGGADGITGFGDFGGGGGGGGGGAAAGIIGRSTQVIQGQVIASGGTAGPANGGTGGNAATPSTAQFTSFLSGGGSWPGGGALGGQGGSGGGAGGMGGTPIIFICNTINFTGTINASGQNGANSAANGKGAGGGGGGGYVFLAANSFTANSGSINTAGGNGGTCAGHTQCGVGGNGGNGWTMSMTIK
;
A
#
# COMPACT_ATOMS: atom_id res chain seq x y z
N MET A 1 -25.26 -57.26 43.85
CA MET A 1 -24.51 -57.37 42.58
C MET A 1 -25.08 -56.36 41.60
N LEU A 2 -24.47 -55.18 41.48
CA LEU A 2 -24.93 -54.10 40.60
C LEU A 2 -23.94 -53.97 39.43
N LYS A 3 -24.37 -54.35 38.22
CA LYS A 3 -23.58 -54.24 36.98
C LYS A 3 -23.58 -52.78 36.52
N LYS A 4 -22.40 -52.15 36.49
CA LYS A 4 -22.19 -50.85 35.81
C LYS A 4 -22.01 -51.10 34.31
N ILE A 5 -22.89 -50.52 33.49
CA ILE A 5 -22.76 -50.45 32.03
C ILE A 5 -22.05 -49.13 31.72
N ALA A 6 -20.87 -49.20 31.13
CA ALA A 6 -20.15 -48.05 30.61
C ALA A 6 -20.64 -47.76 29.18
N VAL A 7 -21.18 -46.57 28.95
CA VAL A 7 -21.53 -46.07 27.61
C VAL A 7 -20.36 -45.20 27.15
N ALA A 8 -19.61 -45.68 26.16
CA ALA A 8 -18.58 -44.90 25.47
C ALA A 8 -19.27 -43.97 24.45
N GLY A 9 -19.29 -42.67 24.74
CA GLY A 9 -19.75 -41.65 23.81
C GLY A 9 -18.65 -41.30 22.81
N SER A 10 -18.79 -41.76 21.57
CA SER A 10 -17.97 -41.33 20.44
C SER A 10 -18.35 -39.90 20.05
N VAL A 11 -17.49 -38.94 20.37
CA VAL A 11 -17.60 -37.55 19.90
C VAL A 11 -17.13 -37.52 18.44
N LEU A 12 -18.08 -37.41 17.52
CA LEU A 12 -17.81 -37.24 16.10
C LEU A 12 -17.38 -35.77 15.86
N PHE A 13 -16.08 -35.54 15.73
CA PHE A 13 -15.52 -34.24 15.37
C PHE A 13 -15.80 -33.96 13.89
N PHE A 14 -16.84 -33.15 13.61
CA PHE A 14 -17.07 -32.60 12.27
C PHE A 14 -15.99 -31.54 11.99
N ILE A 15 -14.95 -31.93 11.25
CA ILE A 15 -14.00 -30.99 10.68
C ILE A 15 -14.70 -30.32 9.50
N CYS A 16 -15.28 -29.14 9.75
CA CYS A 16 -15.68 -28.22 8.68
C CYS A 16 -14.42 -27.66 8.01
N LEU A 17 -13.86 -28.41 7.05
CA LEU A 17 -12.96 -27.83 6.04
C LEU A 17 -13.80 -26.84 5.24
N ARG A 18 -13.61 -25.53 5.51
CA ARG A 18 -14.07 -24.50 4.59
C ARG A 18 -13.29 -24.67 3.30
N ALA A 19 -13.93 -25.27 2.30
CA ALA A 19 -13.47 -25.17 0.92
C ALA A 19 -13.67 -23.70 0.50
N GLU A 20 -12.66 -22.87 0.75
CA GLU A 20 -12.54 -21.62 0.03
C GLU A 20 -12.32 -22.00 -1.43
N ALA A 21 -13.34 -21.77 -2.26
CA ALA A 21 -13.19 -21.82 -3.69
C ALA A 21 -12.15 -20.75 -4.06
N GLN A 22 -10.88 -21.15 -4.15
CA GLN A 22 -9.86 -20.37 -4.83
C GLN A 22 -10.33 -20.25 -6.28
N ALA A 23 -10.94 -19.11 -6.62
CA ALA A 23 -11.06 -18.71 -8.00
C ALA A 23 -9.63 -18.79 -8.58
N THR A 24 -9.43 -19.68 -9.54
CA THR A 24 -8.19 -19.78 -10.31
C THR A 24 -8.12 -18.54 -11.19
N PHE A 25 -7.68 -17.43 -10.60
CA PHE A 25 -7.42 -16.21 -11.32
C PHE A 25 -6.27 -16.48 -12.30
N GLY A 26 -6.50 -16.17 -13.57
CA GLY A 26 -5.44 -16.19 -14.56
C GLY A 26 -4.39 -15.15 -14.17
N ILE A 27 -3.24 -15.60 -13.68
CA ILE A 27 -2.11 -14.72 -13.38
C ILE A 27 -1.72 -14.03 -14.69
N PRO A 28 -1.74 -12.68 -14.75
CA PRO A 28 -1.42 -11.96 -15.98
C PRO A 28 -0.04 -12.36 -16.49
N PRO A 29 0.16 -12.50 -17.82
CA PRO A 29 1.43 -12.94 -18.38
C PRO A 29 2.64 -12.13 -17.90
N TRP A 30 2.46 -10.83 -17.68
CA TRP A 30 3.54 -9.96 -17.19
C TRP A 30 4.01 -10.33 -15.78
N PHE A 31 3.18 -10.93 -14.93
CA PHE A 31 3.60 -11.44 -13.62
C PHE A 31 4.38 -12.75 -13.70
N LYS A 32 4.31 -13.46 -14.83
CA LYS A 32 5.08 -14.69 -15.06
C LYS A 32 6.47 -14.42 -15.62
N TRP A 33 6.72 -13.21 -16.12
CA TRP A 33 7.99 -12.86 -16.72
C TRP A 33 9.02 -12.47 -15.64
N LEU A 34 10.07 -13.29 -15.50
CA LEU A 34 11.13 -13.12 -14.48
C LEU A 34 12.23 -12.11 -14.88
N GLY A 35 12.06 -11.41 -16.00
CA GLY A 35 13.10 -10.54 -16.56
C GLY A 35 14.12 -11.30 -17.42
N ASN A 36 15.21 -10.61 -17.78
CA ASN A 36 16.27 -11.17 -18.64
C ASN A 36 17.50 -11.72 -17.86
N GLY A 37 17.54 -11.56 -16.54
CA GLY A 37 18.62 -12.11 -15.72
C GLY A 37 19.98 -11.41 -15.88
N ALA A 38 20.02 -10.14 -16.26
CA ALA A 38 21.25 -9.47 -16.70
C ALA A 38 22.41 -9.41 -15.69
N HIS A 39 22.14 -9.23 -14.39
CA HIS A 39 23.17 -9.12 -13.35
C HIS A 39 22.61 -9.43 -11.94
N SER A 40 23.47 -9.68 -10.96
CA SER A 40 23.04 -9.81 -9.55
C SER A 40 23.14 -8.48 -8.81
N TYR A 41 22.23 -8.25 -7.86
CA TYR A 41 22.21 -7.06 -7.00
C TYR A 41 22.21 -7.44 -5.53
N SER A 42 22.95 -6.68 -4.71
CA SER A 42 22.99 -6.88 -3.26
C SER A 42 23.17 -5.57 -2.53
N CYS A 43 22.19 -5.23 -1.69
CA CYS A 43 22.28 -4.15 -0.71
C CYS A 43 22.69 -4.74 0.64
N THR A 44 23.94 -4.53 1.04
CA THR A 44 24.54 -5.21 2.21
C THR A 44 24.56 -4.35 3.47
N SER A 45 24.60 -3.02 3.34
CA SER A 45 24.59 -2.09 4.47
C SER A 45 24.09 -0.71 4.04
N GLY A 46 23.59 0.07 4.99
CA GLY A 46 23.14 1.45 4.74
C GLY A 46 21.91 1.51 3.83
N THR A 47 21.77 2.61 3.10
CA THR A 47 20.66 2.83 2.18
C THR A 47 21.14 2.69 0.73
N CYS A 48 20.49 1.83 -0.03
CA CYS A 48 20.69 1.67 -1.46
C CYS A 48 19.46 2.18 -2.22
N ASN A 49 19.67 3.14 -3.11
CA ASN A 49 18.59 3.74 -3.87
C ASN A 49 18.34 2.96 -5.16
N LEU A 50 17.09 2.55 -5.36
CA LEU A 50 16.61 1.92 -6.59
C LEU A 50 15.31 2.61 -7.02
N THR A 51 14.94 2.47 -8.29
CA THR A 51 13.68 2.97 -8.84
C THR A 51 13.34 2.15 -10.08
N ASP A 52 12.09 2.28 -10.52
CA ASP A 52 11.56 1.73 -11.76
C ASP A 52 11.62 0.20 -11.79
N GLU A 53 11.64 -0.33 -13.01
CA GLU A 53 11.69 -1.75 -13.28
C GLU A 53 13.12 -2.20 -13.55
N LEU A 54 13.56 -3.19 -12.76
CA LEU A 54 14.92 -3.71 -12.77
C LEU A 54 14.91 -5.23 -12.89
N TRP A 55 15.87 -5.75 -13.67
CA TRP A 55 15.94 -7.18 -14.01
C TRP A 55 17.27 -7.77 -13.59
N PHE A 56 17.22 -8.77 -12.71
CA PHE A 56 18.39 -9.38 -12.10
C PHE A 56 18.43 -10.90 -12.29
N THR A 57 19.62 -11.47 -12.12
CA THR A 57 19.78 -12.90 -11.85
C THR A 57 19.39 -13.21 -10.40
N SER A 58 19.84 -12.38 -9.46
CA SER A 58 19.50 -12.49 -8.04
C SER A 58 19.44 -11.11 -7.39
N PHE A 59 18.61 -10.99 -6.36
CA PHE A 59 18.43 -9.76 -5.62
C PHE A 59 18.53 -10.04 -4.12
N SER A 60 19.29 -9.24 -3.38
CA SER A 60 19.36 -9.35 -1.93
C SER A 60 19.35 -8.01 -1.21
N VAL A 61 18.64 -7.97 -0.09
CA VAL A 61 18.70 -6.91 0.93
C VAL A 61 19.04 -7.57 2.25
N SER A 62 20.25 -7.29 2.74
CA SER A 62 20.77 -7.86 3.98
C SER A 62 20.10 -7.25 5.21
N LEU A 63 20.14 -7.97 6.32
CA LEU A 63 19.67 -7.44 7.60
C LEU A 63 20.43 -6.15 7.95
N GLY A 64 19.70 -5.11 8.37
CA GLY A 64 20.26 -3.78 8.66
C GLY A 64 20.52 -2.91 7.43
N ALA A 65 20.31 -3.42 6.21
CA ALA A 65 20.32 -2.64 4.99
C ALA A 65 18.90 -2.20 4.59
N THR A 66 18.82 -1.10 3.84
CA THR A 66 17.57 -0.52 3.36
C THR A 66 17.65 -0.29 1.86
N VAL A 67 16.70 -0.83 1.11
CA VAL A 67 16.43 -0.39 -0.26
C VAL A 67 15.37 0.70 -0.21
N LEU A 68 15.69 1.86 -0.79
CA LEU A 68 14.79 3.00 -0.88
C LEU A 68 14.33 3.16 -2.33
N ASN A 69 13.02 3.23 -2.55
CA ASN A 69 12.46 3.65 -3.83
C ASN A 69 12.69 5.16 -4.01
N ALA A 70 13.69 5.54 -4.80
CA ALA A 70 14.12 6.93 -5.01
C ALA A 70 13.50 7.58 -6.27
N GLY A 71 12.45 6.97 -6.82
CA GLY A 71 11.89 7.32 -8.13
C GLY A 71 10.88 8.46 -8.18
N GLY A 72 10.66 9.21 -7.09
CA GLY A 72 9.60 10.22 -7.08
C GLY A 72 8.20 9.61 -7.02
N ASN A 73 7.70 9.29 -8.21
CA ASN A 73 6.29 9.02 -8.50
C ASN A 73 6.11 7.71 -9.29
N GLY A 74 6.96 6.73 -9.01
CA GLY A 74 7.06 5.48 -9.76
C GLY A 74 7.16 4.23 -8.88
N PRO A 75 6.91 3.04 -9.45
CA PRO A 75 7.07 1.77 -8.76
C PRO A 75 8.53 1.43 -8.51
N LEU A 76 8.72 0.52 -7.55
CA LEU A 76 9.88 -0.36 -7.53
C LEU A 76 9.44 -1.74 -8.00
N ILE A 77 9.90 -2.17 -9.19
CA ILE A 77 9.63 -3.50 -9.73
C ILE A 77 10.94 -4.26 -9.85
N ILE A 78 11.09 -5.31 -9.04
CA ILE A 78 12.27 -6.18 -9.04
C ILE A 78 11.88 -7.49 -9.69
N ARG A 79 12.52 -7.81 -10.81
CA ARG A 79 12.40 -9.13 -11.43
C ARG A 79 13.70 -9.90 -11.26
N ALA A 80 13.60 -11.17 -10.87
CA ALA A 80 14.77 -12.03 -10.78
C ALA A 80 14.54 -13.42 -11.36
N THR A 81 15.44 -13.86 -12.25
CA THR A 81 15.42 -15.25 -12.74
C THR A 81 15.84 -16.26 -11.66
N GLY A 82 16.49 -15.80 -10.60
CA GLY A 82 16.85 -16.56 -9.40
C GLY A 82 16.13 -16.07 -8.15
N ALA A 83 16.85 -16.07 -7.03
CA ALA A 83 16.27 -15.75 -5.72
C ALA A 83 16.23 -14.25 -5.42
N CYS A 84 15.16 -13.83 -4.77
CA CYS A 84 15.03 -12.56 -4.07
C CYS A 84 15.06 -12.80 -2.57
N THR A 85 16.11 -12.34 -1.89
CA THR A 85 16.26 -12.42 -0.43
C THR A 85 16.02 -11.06 0.19
N ILE A 86 14.97 -10.92 0.99
CA ILE A 86 14.57 -9.66 1.62
C ILE A 86 14.63 -9.88 3.13
N ALA A 87 15.82 -9.68 3.70
CA ALA A 87 16.07 -9.75 5.14
C ALA A 87 16.15 -8.35 5.79
N GLY A 88 16.52 -7.33 5.02
CA GLY A 88 16.48 -5.92 5.43
C GLY A 88 15.13 -5.25 5.16
N SER A 89 15.17 -3.93 4.95
CA SER A 89 13.97 -3.12 4.72
C SER A 89 13.86 -2.67 3.27
N VAL A 90 12.65 -2.65 2.73
CA VAL A 90 12.32 -2.02 1.44
C VAL A 90 11.29 -0.93 1.68
N LEU A 91 11.63 0.31 1.34
CA LEU A 91 10.83 1.48 1.63
C LEU A 91 10.38 2.12 0.33
N GLY A 92 9.06 2.13 0.10
CA GLY A 92 8.38 2.82 -0.99
C GLY A 92 7.31 3.78 -0.49
N GLY A 93 7.25 4.03 0.81
CA GLY A 93 6.34 5.03 1.39
C GLY A 93 7.11 6.31 1.73
N PRO A 94 6.52 7.50 1.52
CA PRO A 94 7.04 8.75 2.06
C PRO A 94 7.12 8.79 3.60
N SER A 95 6.32 7.97 4.27
CA SER A 95 6.46 7.70 5.71
C SER A 95 7.75 6.95 6.09
N GLY A 96 8.39 6.28 5.13
CA GLY A 96 9.70 5.63 5.26
C GLY A 96 10.86 6.43 4.65
N GLY A 97 10.62 7.68 4.22
CA GLY A 97 11.64 8.54 3.60
C GLY A 97 11.82 8.35 2.09
N ALA A 98 10.98 7.55 1.43
CA ALA A 98 10.93 7.49 -0.03
C ALA A 98 10.20 8.72 -0.59
N ASP A 99 10.26 8.94 -1.89
CA ASP A 99 9.30 9.84 -2.51
C ASP A 99 7.90 9.18 -2.54
N GLY A 100 6.85 9.99 -2.68
CA GLY A 100 5.47 9.53 -2.65
C GLY A 100 4.66 9.94 -3.87
N ILE A 101 3.52 9.30 -4.04
CA ILE A 101 2.62 9.55 -5.15
C ILE A 101 1.84 10.84 -4.92
N THR A 102 1.86 11.72 -5.93
CA THR A 102 1.16 13.03 -5.91
C THR A 102 -0.12 13.05 -6.75
N GLY A 103 -0.41 11.95 -7.44
CA GLY A 103 -1.55 11.81 -8.34
C GLY A 103 -2.73 11.02 -7.77
N PHE A 104 -3.52 10.49 -8.69
CA PHE A 104 -4.41 9.37 -8.40
C PHE A 104 -3.57 8.12 -8.12
N GLY A 105 -4.09 7.20 -7.31
CA GLY A 105 -3.45 5.92 -7.03
C GLY A 105 -4.12 4.75 -7.76
N ASP A 106 -3.50 3.59 -7.70
CA ASP A 106 -4.07 2.27 -8.03
C ASP A 106 -4.68 1.57 -6.81
N PHE A 107 -4.22 1.91 -5.61
CA PHE A 107 -4.78 1.48 -4.33
C PHE A 107 -4.90 2.69 -3.38
N GLY A 108 -5.56 2.52 -2.22
CA GLY A 108 -5.69 3.53 -1.16
C GLY A 108 -6.12 4.94 -1.60
N GLY A 109 -7.37 5.33 -1.32
CA GLY A 109 -7.80 6.71 -1.58
C GLY A 109 -7.05 7.73 -0.70
N GLY A 110 -6.90 8.98 -1.16
CA GLY A 110 -6.39 10.07 -0.34
C GLY A 110 -7.49 10.65 0.56
N GLY A 111 -7.19 10.95 1.81
CA GLY A 111 -8.12 11.61 2.73
C GLY A 111 -8.40 13.06 2.32
N GLY A 112 -9.58 13.58 2.64
CA GLY A 112 -9.94 14.97 2.32
C GLY A 112 -9.26 15.97 3.26
N GLY A 113 -8.96 17.16 2.75
CA GLY A 113 -8.46 18.26 3.57
C GLY A 113 -9.59 18.85 4.44
N GLY A 114 -9.26 19.25 5.67
CA GLY A 114 -10.17 20.02 6.51
C GLY A 114 -10.34 21.44 5.98
N GLY A 115 -11.50 22.06 6.22
CA GLY A 115 -11.71 23.46 5.87
C GLY A 115 -11.10 24.42 6.89
N GLY A 116 -10.95 25.68 6.48
CA GLY A 116 -10.43 26.75 7.33
C GLY A 116 -11.14 28.05 7.02
N GLY A 117 -11.44 28.85 8.05
CA GLY A 117 -11.94 30.22 7.89
C GLY A 117 -12.96 30.37 6.75
N ALA A 118 -12.55 31.05 5.68
CA ALA A 118 -13.40 31.34 4.53
C ALA A 118 -13.46 30.25 3.43
N ALA A 119 -12.55 29.27 3.41
CA ALA A 119 -12.47 28.29 2.33
C ALA A 119 -12.58 26.82 2.81
N ALA A 120 -13.29 26.02 2.03
CA ALA A 120 -13.30 24.57 2.20
C ALA A 120 -11.91 23.97 1.93
N GLY A 121 -11.67 22.77 2.44
CA GLY A 121 -10.53 21.96 2.05
C GLY A 121 -10.64 21.45 0.61
N ILE A 122 -9.63 20.73 0.16
CA ILE A 122 -9.63 20.05 -1.14
C ILE A 122 -10.00 18.58 -0.94
N ILE A 123 -10.78 18.03 -1.87
CA ILE A 123 -11.12 16.60 -1.91
C ILE A 123 -9.82 15.80 -2.12
N GLY A 124 -9.65 14.70 -1.39
CA GLY A 124 -8.53 13.80 -1.60
C GLY A 124 -8.61 13.10 -2.95
N ARG A 125 -7.47 12.73 -3.54
CA ARG A 125 -7.47 12.02 -4.83
C ARG A 125 -8.08 10.64 -4.66
N SER A 126 -8.83 10.23 -5.68
CA SER A 126 -9.39 8.88 -5.74
C SER A 126 -8.36 7.90 -6.29
N THR A 127 -8.69 6.63 -6.18
CA THR A 127 -7.95 5.54 -6.79
C THR A 127 -8.64 5.12 -8.09
N GLN A 128 -7.89 5.03 -9.18
CA GLN A 128 -8.38 4.70 -10.52
C GLN A 128 -7.42 3.73 -11.22
N VAL A 129 -7.88 2.54 -11.58
CA VAL A 129 -7.09 1.56 -12.36
C VAL A 129 -6.98 1.95 -13.82
N ILE A 130 -8.06 2.54 -14.34
CA ILE A 130 -8.19 3.08 -15.70
C ILE A 130 -8.79 4.47 -15.53
N GLN A 131 -8.32 5.43 -16.33
CA GLN A 131 -8.80 6.82 -16.24
C GLN A 131 -10.34 6.87 -16.26
N GLY A 132 -10.93 7.46 -15.22
CA GLY A 132 -12.38 7.61 -15.09
C GLY A 132 -13.10 6.44 -14.38
N GLN A 133 -12.44 5.30 -14.15
CA GLN A 133 -13.00 4.22 -13.34
C GLN A 133 -12.48 4.28 -11.90
N VAL A 134 -13.28 4.87 -11.01
CA VAL A 134 -12.96 4.97 -9.58
C VAL A 134 -13.20 3.62 -8.89
N ILE A 135 -12.15 3.07 -8.30
CA ILE A 135 -12.21 1.84 -7.49
C ILE A 135 -12.23 2.11 -5.98
N ALA A 136 -11.65 3.23 -5.55
CA ALA A 136 -11.80 3.74 -4.20
C ALA A 136 -11.91 5.27 -4.26
N SER A 137 -12.96 5.82 -3.65
CA SER A 137 -13.16 7.25 -3.61
C SER A 137 -12.17 7.90 -2.65
N GLY A 138 -11.67 9.08 -3.03
CA GLY A 138 -11.00 9.98 -2.10
C GLY A 138 -11.96 10.51 -1.04
N GLY A 139 -11.39 11.02 0.05
CA GLY A 139 -12.14 11.65 1.13
C GLY A 139 -12.70 13.02 0.74
N THR A 140 -13.91 13.32 1.20
CA THR A 140 -14.59 14.59 0.88
C THR A 140 -13.89 15.80 1.50
N ALA A 141 -13.97 16.97 0.86
CA ALA A 141 -13.48 18.21 1.43
C ALA A 141 -14.27 18.59 2.69
N GLY A 142 -13.57 19.05 3.73
CA GLY A 142 -14.19 19.68 4.88
C GLY A 142 -14.72 21.07 4.49
N PRO A 143 -15.97 21.44 4.85
CA PRO A 143 -16.50 22.76 4.53
C PRO A 143 -15.73 23.88 5.23
N ALA A 144 -15.88 25.11 4.73
CA ALA A 144 -15.33 26.31 5.37
C ALA A 144 -15.76 26.44 6.85
N ASN A 145 -15.12 27.34 7.60
CA ASN A 145 -15.32 27.53 9.04
C ASN A 145 -14.95 26.33 9.92
N GLY A 146 -13.95 25.56 9.48
CA GLY A 146 -13.35 24.50 10.30
C GLY A 146 -13.99 23.13 10.17
N GLY A 147 -14.67 22.84 9.05
CA GLY A 147 -15.25 21.52 8.82
C GLY A 147 -14.19 20.44 8.61
N THR A 148 -14.41 19.25 9.17
CA THR A 148 -13.53 18.09 9.04
C THR A 148 -13.54 17.50 7.63
N GLY A 149 -12.37 17.13 7.12
CA GLY A 149 -12.22 16.37 5.88
C GLY A 149 -12.68 14.91 6.06
N GLY A 150 -13.28 14.34 5.01
CA GLY A 150 -13.73 12.95 5.01
C GLY A 150 -12.58 11.96 4.87
N ASN A 151 -12.74 10.76 5.43
CA ASN A 151 -11.81 9.66 5.23
C ASN A 151 -11.94 9.08 3.81
N ALA A 152 -10.84 8.59 3.26
CA ALA A 152 -10.86 7.89 1.98
C ALA A 152 -11.36 6.44 2.11
N ALA A 153 -11.85 5.91 1.00
CA ALA A 153 -12.19 4.49 0.90
C ALA A 153 -10.93 3.63 0.72
N THR A 154 -11.03 2.38 1.16
CA THR A 154 -10.05 1.32 0.89
C THR A 154 -10.62 0.39 -0.19
N PRO A 155 -9.86 0.05 -1.24
CA PRO A 155 -10.33 -0.85 -2.29
C PRO A 155 -10.62 -2.25 -1.76
N SER A 156 -11.63 -2.91 -2.32
CA SER A 156 -12.01 -4.28 -2.00
C SER A 156 -11.22 -5.31 -2.83
N THR A 157 -11.15 -6.55 -2.35
CA THR A 157 -10.45 -7.67 -3.02
C THR A 157 -11.00 -7.96 -4.42
N ALA A 158 -12.28 -7.71 -4.69
CA ALA A 158 -12.86 -7.91 -6.02
C ALA A 158 -12.34 -6.89 -7.03
N GLN A 159 -12.08 -5.64 -6.60
CA GLN A 159 -11.60 -4.55 -7.47
C GLN A 159 -10.11 -4.70 -7.84
N PHE A 160 -9.36 -5.56 -7.15
CA PHE A 160 -8.00 -5.95 -7.49
C PHE A 160 -7.92 -6.76 -8.81
N THR A 161 -8.97 -7.52 -9.14
CA THR A 161 -9.01 -8.37 -10.34
C THR A 161 -8.99 -7.56 -11.64
N SER A 162 -9.61 -6.37 -11.64
CA SER A 162 -9.61 -5.49 -12.81
C SER A 162 -8.22 -4.92 -13.10
N PHE A 163 -7.47 -4.56 -12.06
CA PHE A 163 -6.07 -4.09 -12.16
C PHE A 163 -5.16 -5.15 -12.81
N LEU A 164 -5.24 -6.39 -12.34
CA LEU A 164 -4.48 -7.50 -12.93
C LEU A 164 -4.86 -7.76 -14.40
N SER A 165 -6.14 -7.67 -14.74
CA SER A 165 -6.64 -7.95 -16.09
C SER A 165 -6.38 -6.86 -17.13
N GLY A 166 -6.07 -5.63 -16.70
CA GLY A 166 -5.97 -4.45 -17.57
C GLY A 166 -4.64 -4.27 -18.32
N GLY A 167 -3.58 -4.96 -17.89
CA GLY A 167 -2.37 -5.23 -18.69
C GLY A 167 -1.56 -4.07 -19.28
N GLY A 168 -1.79 -2.79 -18.94
CA GLY A 168 -1.14 -1.69 -19.68
C GLY A 168 -0.87 -0.36 -18.98
N SER A 169 -1.29 -0.14 -17.73
CA SER A 169 -0.94 1.10 -17.00
C SER A 169 0.33 0.92 -16.16
N TRP A 170 1.17 1.96 -16.17
CA TRP A 170 2.29 2.06 -15.25
C TRP A 170 1.76 2.12 -13.80
N PRO A 171 2.24 1.26 -12.89
CA PRO A 171 1.86 1.28 -11.48
C PRO A 171 1.89 2.66 -10.81
N GLY A 172 0.75 3.13 -10.32
CA GLY A 172 0.51 4.44 -9.70
C GLY A 172 0.39 4.47 -8.18
N GLY A 173 0.37 3.33 -7.47
CA GLY A 173 0.50 3.31 -5.99
C GLY A 173 -0.73 3.83 -5.22
N GLY A 174 -0.50 4.60 -4.14
CA GLY A 174 -1.52 5.21 -3.28
C GLY A 174 -1.91 6.62 -3.72
N ALA A 175 -3.13 7.09 -3.45
CA ALA A 175 -3.56 8.42 -3.91
C ALA A 175 -3.16 9.58 -2.96
N LEU A 176 -2.95 10.78 -3.51
CA LEU A 176 -2.60 11.99 -2.74
C LEU A 176 -3.77 12.49 -1.85
N GLY A 177 -3.47 12.89 -0.61
CA GLY A 177 -4.41 13.56 0.29
C GLY A 177 -4.78 15.00 -0.12
N GLY A 178 -5.94 15.48 0.30
CA GLY A 178 -6.41 16.83 0.00
C GLY A 178 -5.73 17.90 0.85
N GLN A 179 -5.45 19.07 0.26
CA GLN A 179 -4.95 20.23 1.00
C GLN A 179 -6.03 20.83 1.93
N GLY A 180 -5.61 21.34 3.08
CA GLY A 180 -6.47 22.10 3.98
C GLY A 180 -6.89 23.47 3.42
N GLY A 181 -8.09 23.92 3.78
CA GLY A 181 -8.68 25.16 3.31
C GLY A 181 -7.88 26.42 3.69
N SER A 182 -8.07 27.49 2.91
CA SER A 182 -7.41 28.80 3.09
C SER A 182 -5.87 28.74 3.05
N GLY A 183 -5.32 27.90 2.17
CA GLY A 183 -3.87 27.67 2.08
C GLY A 183 -3.33 27.02 3.34
N GLY A 184 -4.08 26.04 3.87
CA GLY A 184 -3.75 25.27 5.06
C GLY A 184 -2.75 24.15 4.80
N GLY A 185 -2.76 23.16 5.68
CA GLY A 185 -1.81 22.05 5.64
C GLY A 185 -1.82 21.31 4.30
N ALA A 186 -0.63 20.97 3.79
CA ALA A 186 -0.49 20.12 2.61
C ALA A 186 -1.07 18.72 2.85
N GLY A 187 -1.66 18.12 1.82
CA GLY A 187 -2.09 16.72 1.87
C GLY A 187 -0.88 15.78 1.87
N GLY A 188 -1.03 14.62 2.52
CA GLY A 188 0.00 13.59 2.56
C GLY A 188 0.11 12.86 1.22
N MET A 189 1.34 12.58 0.78
CA MET A 189 1.60 11.81 -0.44
C MET A 189 1.23 10.33 -0.27
N GLY A 190 0.82 9.68 -1.36
CA GLY A 190 0.51 8.26 -1.36
C GLY A 190 1.76 7.37 -1.31
N GLY A 191 1.62 6.13 -0.85
CA GLY A 191 2.70 5.14 -0.90
C GLY A 191 2.92 4.58 -2.31
N THR A 192 4.14 4.20 -2.67
CA THR A 192 4.45 3.67 -4.00
C THR A 192 4.11 2.19 -4.14
N PRO A 193 4.02 1.67 -5.38
CA PRO A 193 4.03 0.23 -5.64
C PRO A 193 5.40 -0.38 -5.29
N ILE A 194 5.39 -1.57 -4.70
CA ILE A 194 6.59 -2.42 -4.54
C ILE A 194 6.25 -3.82 -5.05
N ILE A 195 6.91 -4.26 -6.10
CA ILE A 195 6.59 -5.50 -6.80
C ILE A 195 7.86 -6.34 -6.92
N PHE A 196 7.80 -7.58 -6.45
CA PHE A 196 8.84 -8.59 -6.61
C PHE A 196 8.30 -9.74 -7.45
N ILE A 197 9.01 -10.10 -8.52
CA ILE A 197 8.70 -11.22 -9.41
C ILE A 197 9.96 -12.06 -9.57
N CYS A 198 10.07 -13.13 -8.80
CA CYS A 198 11.32 -13.88 -8.69
C CYS A 198 11.11 -15.39 -8.86
N ASN A 199 12.13 -16.15 -9.24
CA ASN A 199 12.00 -17.62 -9.21
C ASN A 199 11.77 -18.12 -7.77
N THR A 200 12.42 -17.50 -6.79
CA THR A 200 12.22 -17.81 -5.37
C THR A 200 12.20 -16.53 -4.55
N ILE A 201 11.28 -16.43 -3.58
CA ILE A 201 11.29 -15.34 -2.59
C ILE A 201 11.57 -15.91 -1.19
N ASN A 202 12.57 -15.33 -0.54
CA ASN A 202 12.89 -15.53 0.88
C ASN A 202 12.66 -14.20 1.61
N PHE A 203 11.53 -14.09 2.31
CA PHE A 203 11.10 -12.86 2.96
C PHE A 203 11.03 -12.99 4.48
N THR A 204 11.94 -12.29 5.16
CA THR A 204 12.04 -12.24 6.63
C THR A 204 12.14 -10.82 7.17
N GLY A 205 12.43 -9.84 6.32
CA GLY A 205 12.57 -8.42 6.66
C GLY A 205 11.26 -7.66 6.63
N THR A 206 11.34 -6.38 6.22
CA THR A 206 10.17 -5.49 6.19
C THR A 206 9.98 -4.83 4.82
N ILE A 207 8.73 -4.60 4.44
CA ILE A 207 8.36 -3.77 3.29
C ILE A 207 7.37 -2.72 3.78
N ASN A 208 7.66 -1.44 3.53
CA ASN A 208 6.79 -0.33 3.88
C ASN A 208 6.43 0.50 2.65
N ALA A 209 5.17 0.42 2.25
CA ALA A 209 4.54 1.20 1.19
C ALA A 209 3.38 2.06 1.74
N SER A 210 3.45 2.50 2.99
CA SER A 210 2.39 3.31 3.60
C SER A 210 2.39 4.76 3.08
N GLY A 211 1.21 5.38 3.10
CA GLY A 211 1.03 6.79 2.76
C GLY A 211 1.56 7.72 3.84
N GLN A 212 1.79 8.98 3.47
CA GLN A 212 2.22 10.04 4.38
C GLN A 212 1.03 10.61 5.16
N ASN A 213 1.28 11.04 6.40
CA ASN A 213 0.32 11.87 7.12
C ASN A 213 0.13 13.23 6.44
N GLY A 214 -1.08 13.77 6.54
CA GLY A 214 -1.35 15.16 6.15
C GLY A 214 -0.68 16.14 7.13
N ALA A 215 -0.30 17.32 6.63
CA ALA A 215 0.28 18.36 7.47
C ALA A 215 -0.78 18.98 8.38
N ASN A 216 -0.38 19.31 9.61
CA ASN A 216 -1.22 20.05 10.55
C ASN A 216 -1.59 21.43 10.00
N SER A 217 -2.65 22.02 10.55
CA SER A 217 -2.95 23.42 10.31
C SER A 217 -1.83 24.33 10.83
N ALA A 218 -1.48 25.34 10.04
CA ALA A 218 -0.42 26.30 10.36
C ALA A 218 -0.90 27.54 11.14
N ALA A 219 -2.22 27.78 11.20
CA ALA A 219 -2.80 28.94 11.88
C ALA A 219 -4.32 28.80 12.08
N ASN A 220 -4.90 29.67 12.93
CA ASN A 220 -6.36 29.87 12.97
C ASN A 220 -6.89 30.29 11.59
N GLY A 221 -8.06 29.75 11.23
CA GLY A 221 -8.67 30.02 9.93
C GLY A 221 -8.07 29.20 8.77
N LYS A 222 -7.12 28.29 9.04
CA LYS A 222 -6.56 27.37 8.04
C LYS A 222 -6.93 25.92 8.38
N GLY A 223 -7.27 25.13 7.37
CA GLY A 223 -7.56 23.71 7.55
C GLY A 223 -6.30 22.84 7.60
N ALA A 224 -6.40 21.63 8.15
CA ALA A 224 -5.34 20.64 8.08
C ALA A 224 -5.43 19.79 6.80
N GLY A 225 -4.31 19.22 6.35
CA GLY A 225 -4.27 18.37 5.15
C GLY A 225 -4.76 16.95 5.43
N GLY A 226 -5.35 16.29 4.44
CA GLY A 226 -5.73 14.88 4.51
C GLY A 226 -4.54 13.94 4.35
N GLY A 227 -4.63 12.72 4.88
CA GLY A 227 -3.57 11.71 4.75
C GLY A 227 -3.51 11.08 3.35
N GLY A 228 -2.32 10.66 2.93
CA GLY A 228 -2.12 9.96 1.66
C GLY A 228 -2.56 8.50 1.73
N GLY A 229 -3.01 7.96 0.61
CA GLY A 229 -3.39 6.56 0.50
C GLY A 229 -2.20 5.61 0.61
N GLY A 230 -2.43 4.41 1.15
CA GLY A 230 -1.43 3.35 1.14
C GLY A 230 -1.15 2.85 -0.27
N GLY A 231 0.13 2.59 -0.56
CA GLY A 231 0.58 1.91 -1.77
C GLY A 231 0.32 0.41 -1.69
N TYR A 232 0.96 -0.38 -2.54
CA TYR A 232 0.72 -1.82 -2.55
C TYR A 232 1.98 -2.63 -2.72
N VAL A 233 1.93 -3.85 -2.21
CA VAL A 233 3.05 -4.79 -2.29
C VAL A 233 2.62 -6.08 -2.94
N PHE A 234 3.40 -6.52 -3.92
CA PHE A 234 3.15 -7.76 -4.63
C PHE A 234 4.38 -8.65 -4.63
N LEU A 235 4.22 -9.87 -4.13
CA LEU A 235 5.26 -10.89 -4.14
C LEU A 235 4.80 -12.03 -5.06
N ALA A 236 5.44 -12.18 -6.22
CA ALA A 236 5.20 -13.27 -7.16
C ALA A 236 6.43 -14.16 -7.22
N ALA A 237 6.27 -15.46 -7.01
CA ALA A 237 7.36 -16.39 -7.21
C ALA A 237 6.96 -17.80 -7.60
N ASN A 238 7.88 -18.57 -8.22
CA ASN A 238 7.65 -19.99 -8.43
C ASN A 238 7.63 -20.76 -7.10
N SER A 239 8.35 -20.24 -6.09
CA SER A 239 8.37 -20.79 -4.73
C SER A 239 8.68 -19.73 -3.67
N PHE A 240 8.19 -19.94 -2.45
CA PHE A 240 8.51 -19.15 -1.27
C PHE A 240 9.23 -20.05 -0.26
N THR A 241 10.42 -19.65 0.19
CA THR A 241 11.24 -20.45 1.13
C THR A 241 11.20 -19.93 2.56
N ALA A 242 10.92 -18.64 2.74
CA ALA A 242 10.48 -18.06 4.00
C ALA A 242 9.47 -16.94 3.71
N ASN A 243 8.48 -16.79 4.57
CA ASN A 243 7.45 -15.76 4.46
C ASN A 243 6.99 -15.27 5.84
N SER A 244 7.95 -14.85 6.66
CA SER A 244 7.71 -14.35 8.02
C SER A 244 7.92 -12.84 8.14
N GLY A 245 8.31 -12.16 7.06
CA GLY A 245 8.48 -10.72 7.05
C GLY A 245 7.15 -9.97 7.22
N SER A 246 7.25 -8.66 7.48
CA SER A 246 6.10 -7.79 7.69
C SER A 246 5.90 -6.80 6.55
N ILE A 247 4.66 -6.60 6.12
CA ILE A 247 4.31 -5.62 5.09
C ILE A 247 3.38 -4.56 5.69
N ASN A 248 3.70 -3.28 5.48
CA ASN A 248 2.85 -2.16 5.85
C ASN A 248 2.40 -1.38 4.60
N THR A 249 1.08 -1.33 4.38
CA THR A 249 0.42 -0.56 3.32
C THR A 249 -0.66 0.36 3.88
N ALA A 250 -0.52 0.79 5.14
CA ALA A 250 -1.50 1.68 5.76
C ALA A 250 -1.62 3.03 5.01
N GLY A 251 -2.81 3.60 5.00
CA GLY A 251 -2.99 5.01 4.68
C GLY A 251 -2.37 5.90 5.77
N GLY A 252 -2.01 7.12 5.40
CA GLY A 252 -1.56 8.14 6.34
C GLY A 252 -2.73 8.74 7.12
N ASN A 253 -2.43 9.24 8.31
CA ASN A 253 -3.40 9.96 9.12
C ASN A 253 -3.66 11.36 8.56
N GLY A 254 -4.88 11.87 8.77
CA GLY A 254 -5.17 13.28 8.55
C GLY A 254 -4.37 14.18 9.50
N GLY A 255 -4.05 15.38 9.02
CA GLY A 255 -3.44 16.43 9.82
C GLY A 255 -4.40 16.93 10.89
N THR A 256 -3.85 17.44 11.99
CA THR A 256 -4.61 17.97 13.12
C THR A 256 -4.66 19.49 13.12
N CYS A 257 -5.53 20.07 13.92
CA CYS A 257 -5.61 21.52 14.08
C CYS A 257 -4.56 22.13 15.01
N ALA A 258 -3.72 21.31 15.66
CA ALA A 258 -2.63 21.78 16.52
C ALA A 258 -3.03 22.86 17.55
N GLY A 259 -4.28 22.82 18.05
CA GLY A 259 -4.82 23.79 19.01
C GLY A 259 -5.53 25.01 18.40
N HIS A 260 -5.64 25.11 17.08
CA HIS A 260 -6.41 26.16 16.40
C HIS A 260 -7.92 25.90 16.44
N THR A 261 -8.70 26.92 16.79
CA THR A 261 -10.15 26.81 17.06
C THR A 261 -11.03 27.00 15.82
N GLN A 262 -10.48 27.60 14.75
CA GLN A 262 -11.15 27.80 13.47
C GLN A 262 -10.50 26.97 12.35
N CYS A 263 -10.35 25.68 12.63
CA CYS A 263 -9.68 24.72 11.77
C CYS A 263 -10.47 23.41 11.74
N GLY A 264 -10.54 22.78 10.57
CA GLY A 264 -10.98 21.40 10.41
C GLY A 264 -9.80 20.46 10.31
N VAL A 265 -9.91 19.29 10.95
CA VAL A 265 -8.92 18.22 10.81
C VAL A 265 -9.02 17.57 9.43
N GLY A 266 -7.91 17.03 8.93
CA GLY A 266 -7.90 16.24 7.71
C GLY A 266 -8.50 14.85 7.93
N GLY A 267 -9.01 14.25 6.86
CA GLY A 267 -9.40 12.85 6.85
C GLY A 267 -8.20 11.92 6.65
N ASN A 268 -8.34 10.68 7.10
CA ASN A 268 -7.34 9.63 6.91
C ASN A 268 -7.34 9.12 5.46
N GLY A 269 -6.17 8.73 4.97
CA GLY A 269 -6.01 7.98 3.74
C GLY A 269 -6.55 6.56 3.87
N GLY A 270 -7.01 6.01 2.75
CA GLY A 270 -7.41 4.60 2.64
C GLY A 270 -6.18 3.70 2.66
N ASN A 271 -6.36 2.49 3.20
CA ASN A 271 -5.30 1.50 3.16
C ASN A 271 -5.06 1.03 1.73
N GLY A 272 -3.83 0.66 1.46
CA GLY A 272 -3.43 0.00 0.23
C GLY A 272 -3.67 -1.50 0.29
N TRP A 273 -2.88 -2.27 -0.47
CA TRP A 273 -3.10 -3.70 -0.61
C TRP A 273 -1.82 -4.53 -0.64
N THR A 274 -1.89 -5.79 -0.23
CA THR A 274 -0.75 -6.71 -0.29
C THR A 274 -1.18 -8.05 -0.87
N MET A 275 -0.35 -8.66 -1.72
CA MET A 275 -0.58 -10.02 -2.19
C MET A 275 0.73 -10.79 -2.30
N SER A 276 0.67 -12.08 -1.99
CA SER A 276 1.69 -13.07 -2.35
C SER A 276 1.05 -14.13 -3.23
N MET A 277 1.68 -14.49 -4.34
CA MET A 277 1.17 -15.51 -5.26
C MET A 277 2.26 -16.40 -5.84
N THR A 278 1.88 -17.65 -6.10
CA THR A 278 2.74 -18.59 -6.82
C THR A 278 2.50 -18.47 -8.32
N ILE A 279 3.53 -18.15 -9.09
CA ILE A 279 3.47 -18.13 -10.56
C ILE A 279 4.00 -19.49 -11.05
N LYS A 280 3.18 -20.25 -11.77
CA LYS A 280 3.58 -21.50 -12.42
C LYS A 280 3.37 -21.38 -13.92
#